data_AF-A0A5E4M3J5-F1
#
_entry.id   AF-A0A5E4M3J5-F1
#
_cell.length_a   1.000
_cell.length_b   1.000
_cell.length_c   1.000
_cell.angle_alpha   90.00
_cell.angle_beta   90.00
_cell.angle_gamma   90.00
#
_symmetry.space_group_name_H-M   'P 1'
#
loop_
_entity.id
_entity.type
_entity.pdbx_description
1 polymer ?
#
loop_
_entity_poly.entity_id
_entity_poly.type
_entity_poly.pdbx_seq_one_letter_code
_entity_poly.pdbx_strand_id
1 'polypeptide(L)'
;MYRLYIVLFYLFNFVICQHDHGHSKSLYDKLSNQMINKINKAKKEYTPCETKNGTCFFSNILDDLETFNSGITHEMIIAAADKGTRYMIFNHDLYRETKCMFPARCEGIEYFLSKIQLNTPDVEFIVNTRDWPQIIKHYGDPKPVFSFSKTNDYADIMYPAWSFWSGGPAIKLHPSGLGRWDSIRKSILKQTEQWPWKEKITKGFFRGSRTSEQRDSLILLSRNEPHLVDAAYTKNQAWKSDKDTLYAPPADEISLEDHCQYKYLFNFRGVAASFRFKHLFLCKSLVFHVGEDWKEFFYQFMKPWYHYVPINPNASEKDIK
;
A
#
# COMPACT_ATOMS: atom_id res chain seq x y z
N MET A 1 52.32 49.92 -3.48
CA MET A 1 53.64 49.29 -3.21
C MET A 1 53.88 49.36 -1.71
N TYR A 2 53.48 48.32 -0.96
CA TYR A 2 54.04 47.90 0.34
C TYR A 2 53.49 46.49 0.60
N ARG A 3 54.38 45.50 0.53
CA ARG A 3 54.17 44.12 0.99
C ARG A 3 54.29 44.11 2.50
N LEU A 4 53.42 43.38 3.21
CA LEU A 4 53.82 42.79 4.49
C LEU A 4 53.01 41.51 4.81
N TYR A 5 53.76 40.40 4.73
CA TYR A 5 53.75 39.14 5.47
C TYR A 5 52.52 38.63 6.23
N ILE A 6 52.18 37.39 5.86
CA ILE A 6 51.47 36.34 6.61
C ILE A 6 52.20 36.04 7.94
N VAL A 7 51.45 35.98 9.05
CA VAL A 7 51.78 35.13 10.20
C VAL A 7 50.48 34.50 10.72
N LEU A 8 50.47 33.17 10.74
CA LEU A 8 49.48 32.32 11.39
C LEU A 8 49.38 32.64 12.89
N PHE A 9 48.16 32.69 13.43
CA PHE A 9 47.88 32.15 14.75
C PHE A 9 46.52 31.45 14.75
N TYR A 10 46.57 30.12 14.76
CA TYR A 10 45.50 29.24 15.19
C TYR A 10 45.24 29.50 16.68
N LEU A 11 44.01 29.83 17.04
CA LEU A 11 43.51 29.59 18.39
C LEU A 11 42.33 28.62 18.30
N PHE A 12 42.68 27.37 18.55
CA PHE A 12 41.79 26.30 18.94
C PHE A 12 40.93 26.74 20.13
N ASN A 13 39.63 26.88 19.94
CA ASN A 13 38.67 26.68 21.03
C ASN A 13 38.14 25.25 20.92
N PHE A 14 38.93 24.30 21.43
CA PHE A 14 38.39 23.03 21.89
C PHE A 14 37.59 23.34 23.16
N VAL A 15 36.27 23.45 23.03
CA VAL A 15 35.38 23.24 24.17
C VAL A 15 35.47 21.76 24.51
N ILE A 16 36.33 21.43 25.46
CA ILE A 16 36.34 20.14 26.12
C ILE A 16 35.08 20.10 26.99
N CYS A 17 33.96 19.67 26.41
CA CYS A 17 32.92 19.04 27.22
C CYS A 17 33.48 17.69 27.65
N GLN A 18 33.89 17.58 28.91
CA GLN A 18 33.98 16.30 29.60
C GLN A 18 32.59 15.65 29.49
N HIS A 19 32.42 14.76 28.52
CA HIS A 19 31.33 13.80 28.57
C HIS A 19 31.66 12.84 29.71
N ASP A 20 31.04 13.13 30.84
CA ASP A 20 30.80 12.18 31.90
C ASP A 20 30.33 10.87 31.26
N HIS A 21 31.12 9.81 31.42
CA HIS A 21 30.74 8.45 31.07
C HIS A 21 29.71 7.94 32.08
N GLY A 22 28.57 8.64 32.16
CA GLY A 22 27.36 8.15 32.77
C GLY A 22 26.71 7.16 31.82
N HIS A 23 26.70 5.88 32.20
CA HIS A 23 25.83 4.88 31.60
C HIS A 23 24.39 5.39 31.54
N SER A 24 23.98 5.97 30.41
CA SER A 24 22.56 6.18 30.11
C SER A 24 21.96 4.82 29.76
N LYS A 25 21.61 4.04 30.79
CA LYS A 25 20.56 3.02 30.66
C LYS A 25 19.30 3.79 30.29
N SER A 26 18.85 3.69 29.05
CA SER A 26 17.73 4.49 28.57
C SER A 26 16.47 4.25 29.42
N LEU A 27 15.97 5.33 30.00
CA LEU A 27 14.74 5.46 30.81
C LEU A 27 13.47 5.27 29.96
N TYR A 28 13.38 4.19 29.20
CA TYR A 28 12.19 3.82 28.44
C TYR A 28 11.52 2.62 29.12
N ASP A 29 10.19 2.59 29.11
CA ASP A 29 9.45 1.41 29.56
C ASP A 29 9.77 0.18 28.67
N LYS A 30 9.41 -1.01 29.15
CA LYS A 30 9.71 -2.27 28.46
C LYS A 30 9.21 -2.28 27.01
N LEU A 31 8.03 -1.70 26.76
CA LEU A 31 7.41 -1.67 25.43
C LEU A 31 8.18 -0.76 24.47
N SER A 32 8.53 0.43 24.94
CA SER A 32 9.33 1.41 24.21
C SER A 32 10.68 0.84 23.80
N ASN A 33 11.36 0.14 24.71
CA ASN A 33 12.61 -0.56 24.39
C ASN A 33 12.42 -1.66 23.32
N GLN A 34 11.32 -2.42 23.39
CA GLN A 34 11.02 -3.43 22.37
C GLN A 34 10.77 -2.80 20.99
N MET A 35 10.04 -1.70 20.92
CA MET A 35 9.80 -0.99 19.66
C MET A 35 11.09 -0.39 19.09
N ILE A 36 11.91 0.26 19.91
CA ILE A 36 13.21 0.81 19.50
C ILE A 36 14.12 -0.29 18.95
N ASN A 37 14.15 -1.46 19.59
CA ASN A 37 14.93 -2.60 19.10
C ASN A 37 14.44 -3.09 17.72
N LYS A 38 13.12 -3.16 17.50
CA LYS A 38 12.54 -3.52 16.18
C LYS A 38 12.91 -2.49 15.11
N ILE A 39 12.84 -1.19 15.43
CA ILE A 39 13.21 -0.10 14.52
C ILE A 39 14.71 -0.16 14.17
N ASN A 40 15.57 -0.32 15.17
CA ASN A 40 17.02 -0.38 14.96
C ASN A 40 17.42 -1.62 14.14
N LYS A 41 16.78 -2.78 14.40
CA LYS A 41 16.96 -3.98 13.59
C LYS A 41 16.56 -3.75 12.14
N ALA A 42 15.35 -3.21 11.90
CA ALA A 42 14.86 -2.92 10.56
C ALA A 42 15.76 -1.94 9.80
N LYS A 43 16.28 -0.90 10.46
CA LYS A 43 17.25 0.04 9.87
C LYS A 43 18.57 -0.62 9.47
N LYS A 44 19.06 -1.56 10.28
CA LYS A 44 20.31 -2.30 10.00
C LYS A 44 20.15 -3.28 8.85
N GLU A 45 18.99 -3.93 8.75
CA GLU A 45 18.70 -4.96 7.74
C GLU A 45 18.16 -4.39 6.43
N TYR A 46 17.71 -3.14 6.42
CA TYR A 46 17.16 -2.52 5.22
C TYR A 46 18.22 -2.30 4.14
N THR A 47 17.97 -2.88 2.98
CA THR A 47 18.68 -2.60 1.74
C THR A 47 17.75 -1.83 0.79
N PRO A 48 18.16 -0.64 0.31
CA PRO A 48 17.44 0.02 -0.77
C PRO A 48 17.36 -0.90 -1.98
N CYS A 49 16.22 -0.92 -2.67
CA CYS A 49 16.16 -1.64 -3.92
C CYS A 49 16.97 -0.89 -5.00
N GLU A 50 17.79 -1.62 -5.75
CA GLU A 50 18.50 -1.03 -6.89
C GLU A 50 17.50 -0.73 -8.01
N THR A 51 17.41 0.54 -8.40
CA THR A 51 16.37 1.06 -9.31
C THR A 51 16.80 1.16 -10.77
N LYS A 52 17.94 0.56 -11.18
CA LYS A 52 18.35 0.59 -12.58
C LYS A 52 17.29 -0.10 -13.45
N ASN A 53 16.60 0.65 -14.28
CA ASN A 53 15.57 0.19 -15.23
C ASN A 53 14.29 -0.42 -14.60
N GLY A 54 13.89 -0.01 -13.40
CA GLY A 54 12.61 -0.44 -12.81
C GLY A 54 12.64 -1.85 -12.19
N THR A 55 13.83 -2.41 -11.96
CA THR A 55 14.07 -3.75 -11.44
C THR A 55 13.69 -3.98 -9.99
N CYS A 56 13.30 -2.93 -9.24
CA CYS A 56 12.94 -3.06 -7.83
C CYS A 56 11.93 -4.21 -7.64
N PHE A 57 10.88 -4.26 -8.48
CA PHE A 57 9.80 -5.26 -8.38
C PHE A 57 10.07 -6.58 -9.13
N PHE A 58 11.23 -6.74 -9.76
CA PHE A 58 11.50 -7.89 -10.62
C PHE A 58 11.52 -9.20 -9.82
N SER A 59 12.02 -9.17 -8.58
CA SER A 59 12.08 -10.37 -7.75
C SER A 59 10.69 -10.97 -7.47
N ASN A 60 9.65 -10.18 -7.16
CA ASN A 60 8.33 -10.79 -6.99
C ASN A 60 7.61 -11.15 -8.29
N ILE A 61 8.02 -10.61 -9.44
CA ILE A 61 7.58 -11.20 -10.71
C ILE A 61 8.15 -12.61 -10.83
N LEU A 62 9.43 -12.82 -10.48
CA LEU A 62 10.04 -14.16 -10.49
C LEU A 62 9.41 -15.09 -9.46
N ASP A 63 9.19 -14.64 -8.23
CA ASP A 63 8.55 -15.45 -7.17
C ASP A 63 7.13 -15.87 -7.56
N ASP A 64 6.37 -14.98 -8.22
CA ASP A 64 5.01 -15.30 -8.67
C ASP A 64 5.01 -16.27 -9.87
N LEU A 65 6.05 -16.23 -10.70
CA LEU A 65 6.21 -17.13 -11.86
C LEU A 65 6.90 -18.46 -11.51
N GLU A 66 7.45 -18.61 -10.30
CA GLU A 66 8.18 -19.82 -9.88
C GLU A 66 7.34 -21.09 -10.04
N THR A 67 6.03 -20.99 -9.75
CA THR A 67 5.08 -22.11 -9.89
C THR A 67 4.95 -22.59 -11.35
N PHE A 68 5.33 -21.76 -12.32
CA PHE A 68 5.22 -22.01 -13.76
C PHE A 68 6.58 -22.13 -14.43
N ASN A 69 7.64 -22.47 -13.68
CA ASN A 69 9.01 -22.55 -14.20
C ASN A 69 9.23 -23.60 -15.31
N SER A 70 8.36 -24.61 -15.39
CA SER A 70 8.33 -25.62 -16.45
C SER A 70 7.66 -25.15 -17.74
N GLY A 71 7.13 -23.92 -17.75
CA GLY A 71 6.40 -23.33 -18.84
C GLY A 71 4.89 -23.25 -18.59
N ILE A 72 4.22 -22.40 -19.37
CA ILE A 72 2.76 -22.25 -19.36
C ILE A 72 2.25 -22.84 -20.69
N THR A 73 1.43 -23.89 -20.62
CA THR A 73 0.84 -24.49 -21.83
C THR A 73 -0.50 -23.84 -22.18
N HIS A 74 -0.92 -24.01 -23.44
CA HIS A 74 -2.22 -23.52 -23.90
C HIS A 74 -3.39 -24.18 -23.14
N GLU A 75 -3.26 -25.46 -22.74
CA GLU A 75 -4.25 -26.16 -21.92
C GLU A 75 -4.42 -25.50 -20.54
N MET A 76 -3.33 -25.00 -19.94
CA MET A 76 -3.41 -24.27 -18.67
C MET A 76 -4.21 -22.98 -18.81
N ILE A 77 -4.05 -22.27 -19.94
CA ILE A 77 -4.81 -21.06 -20.24
C ILE A 77 -6.29 -21.39 -20.44
N ILE A 78 -6.61 -22.44 -21.21
CA ILE A 78 -7.99 -22.90 -21.40
C ILE A 78 -8.62 -23.29 -20.05
N ALA A 79 -7.90 -24.03 -19.20
CA ALA A 79 -8.37 -24.46 -17.88
C ALA A 79 -8.55 -23.29 -16.88
N ALA A 80 -7.97 -22.13 -17.18
CA ALA A 80 -8.09 -20.89 -16.40
C ALA A 80 -9.16 -19.93 -16.93
N ALA A 81 -9.80 -20.23 -18.06
CA ALA A 81 -10.72 -19.31 -18.74
C ALA A 81 -11.89 -18.83 -17.86
N ASP A 82 -12.37 -19.63 -16.91
CA ASP A 82 -13.46 -19.27 -16.01
C ASP A 82 -13.01 -18.38 -14.83
N LYS A 83 -11.71 -18.12 -14.68
CA LYS A 83 -11.12 -17.39 -13.55
C LYS A 83 -10.88 -15.91 -13.80
N GLY A 84 -11.01 -15.44 -15.04
CA GLY A 84 -10.77 -14.04 -15.35
C GLY A 84 -11.20 -13.69 -16.76
N THR A 85 -10.72 -12.53 -17.22
CA THR A 85 -10.91 -12.05 -18.58
C THR A 85 -9.72 -12.44 -19.44
N ARG A 86 -9.95 -13.13 -20.56
CA ARG A 86 -8.92 -13.54 -21.52
C ARG A 86 -8.46 -12.34 -22.36
N TYR A 87 -7.15 -12.14 -22.39
CA TYR A 87 -6.46 -11.17 -23.24
C TYR A 87 -5.44 -11.88 -24.12
N MET A 88 -5.16 -11.26 -25.27
CA MET A 88 -4.13 -11.71 -26.19
C MET A 88 -3.46 -10.49 -26.82
N ILE A 89 -2.13 -10.48 -26.88
CA ILE A 89 -1.40 -9.62 -27.80
C ILE A 89 -0.97 -10.53 -28.95
N PHE A 90 -1.38 -10.20 -30.17
CA PHE A 90 -1.07 -11.00 -31.35
C PHE A 90 -0.78 -10.07 -32.51
N ASN A 91 0.39 -10.21 -33.15
CA ASN A 91 0.88 -9.27 -34.16
C ASN A 91 0.83 -7.80 -33.69
N HIS A 92 1.17 -7.57 -32.42
CA HIS A 92 1.15 -6.26 -31.74
C HIS A 92 -0.23 -5.59 -31.59
N ASP A 93 -1.31 -6.28 -31.94
CA ASP A 93 -2.68 -5.86 -31.66
C ASP A 93 -3.16 -6.45 -30.33
N LEU A 94 -3.89 -5.64 -29.56
CA LEU A 94 -4.48 -6.05 -28.28
C LEU A 94 -5.90 -6.57 -28.51
N TYR A 95 -6.10 -7.84 -28.19
CA TYR A 95 -7.39 -8.52 -28.20
C TYR A 95 -7.83 -8.85 -26.77
N ARG A 96 -9.14 -8.84 -26.57
CA ARG A 96 -9.79 -9.27 -25.33
C ARG A 96 -11.07 -10.01 -25.68
N GLU A 97 -11.44 -10.99 -24.88
CA GLU A 97 -12.79 -11.52 -24.98
C GLU A 97 -13.85 -10.43 -24.78
N THR A 98 -15.02 -10.62 -25.39
CA THR A 98 -16.10 -9.62 -25.38
C THR A 98 -16.52 -9.25 -23.96
N LYS A 99 -16.65 -10.24 -23.08
CA LYS A 99 -17.17 -10.07 -21.73
C LYS A 99 -16.06 -9.70 -20.75
N CYS A 100 -16.09 -8.46 -20.28
CA CYS A 100 -15.37 -8.06 -19.07
C CYS A 100 -16.36 -7.91 -17.91
N MET A 101 -16.08 -8.55 -16.77
CA MET A 101 -16.96 -8.48 -15.59
C MET A 101 -17.08 -7.07 -15.02
N PHE A 102 -15.98 -6.31 -15.06
CA PHE A 102 -15.91 -4.93 -14.56
C PHE A 102 -15.28 -4.04 -15.64
N PRO A 103 -16.07 -3.49 -16.58
CA PRO A 103 -15.55 -2.77 -17.76
C PRO A 103 -14.53 -1.67 -17.43
N ALA A 104 -14.83 -0.83 -16.42
CA ALA A 104 -13.91 0.24 -16.01
C ALA A 104 -12.56 -0.28 -15.46
N ARG A 105 -12.51 -1.50 -14.91
CA ARG A 105 -11.27 -2.15 -14.48
C ARG A 105 -10.47 -2.63 -15.69
N CYS A 106 -11.15 -3.21 -16.68
CA CYS A 106 -10.53 -3.59 -17.95
C CYS A 106 -9.93 -2.37 -18.67
N GLU A 107 -10.63 -1.24 -18.74
CA GLU A 107 -10.08 0.01 -19.31
C GLU A 107 -8.77 0.45 -18.61
N GLY A 108 -8.69 0.29 -17.29
CA GLY A 108 -7.48 0.60 -16.52
C GLY A 108 -6.31 -0.31 -16.85
N ILE A 109 -6.58 -1.61 -17.09
CA ILE A 109 -5.59 -2.61 -17.52
C ILE A 109 -5.16 -2.34 -18.97
N GLU A 110 -6.12 -2.16 -19.86
CA GLU A 110 -5.94 -1.91 -21.30
C GLU A 110 -5.09 -0.64 -21.55
N TYR A 111 -5.24 0.39 -20.70
CA TYR A 111 -4.36 1.56 -20.77
C TYR A 111 -2.88 1.16 -20.67
N PHE A 112 -2.50 0.33 -19.71
CA PHE A 112 -1.10 -0.10 -19.54
C PHE A 112 -0.67 -1.10 -20.61
N LEU A 113 -1.53 -2.05 -20.98
CA LEU A 113 -1.24 -3.00 -22.07
C LEU A 113 -0.97 -2.26 -23.39
N SER A 114 -1.74 -1.22 -23.70
CA SER A 114 -1.53 -0.41 -24.91
C SER A 114 -0.19 0.33 -24.95
N LYS A 115 0.45 0.56 -23.78
CA LYS A 115 1.78 1.18 -23.73
C LYS A 115 2.91 0.20 -24.02
N ILE A 116 2.67 -1.10 -23.89
CA ILE A 116 3.69 -2.13 -24.05
C ILE A 116 3.44 -3.04 -25.25
N GLN A 117 2.24 -3.04 -25.84
CA GLN A 117 1.83 -3.99 -26.89
C GLN A 117 2.80 -4.05 -28.08
N LEU A 118 3.36 -2.91 -28.52
CA LEU A 118 4.30 -2.85 -29.65
C LEU A 118 5.65 -3.52 -29.36
N ASN A 119 6.00 -3.68 -28.08
CA ASN A 119 7.25 -4.29 -27.62
C ASN A 119 7.02 -5.64 -26.93
N THR A 120 5.79 -6.17 -26.96
CA THR A 120 5.43 -7.43 -26.33
C THR A 120 5.31 -8.50 -27.42
N PRO A 121 5.95 -9.68 -27.26
CA PRO A 121 5.75 -10.79 -28.19
C PRO A 121 4.31 -11.29 -28.13
N ASP A 122 3.94 -12.14 -29.09
CA ASP A 122 2.64 -12.80 -29.06
C ASP A 122 2.47 -13.56 -27.73
N VAL A 123 1.40 -13.23 -27.02
CA VAL A 123 1.12 -13.78 -25.69
C VAL A 123 -0.37 -13.82 -25.42
N GLU A 124 -0.79 -14.85 -24.70
CA GLU A 124 -2.16 -15.03 -24.28
C GLU A 124 -2.22 -15.26 -22.77
N PHE A 125 -3.15 -14.62 -22.08
CA PHE A 125 -3.18 -14.63 -20.61
C PHE A 125 -4.58 -14.34 -20.05
N ILE A 126 -4.81 -14.77 -18.80
CA ILE A 126 -6.08 -14.57 -18.07
C ILE A 126 -5.89 -13.53 -16.97
N VAL A 127 -6.70 -12.48 -16.99
CA VAL A 127 -6.68 -11.42 -15.97
C VAL A 127 -7.95 -11.43 -15.13
N ASN A 128 -7.83 -11.80 -13.87
CA ASN A 128 -8.91 -11.65 -12.90
C ASN A 128 -9.10 -10.16 -12.57
N THR A 129 -10.31 -9.67 -12.81
CA THR A 129 -10.73 -8.29 -12.49
C THR A 129 -11.57 -8.22 -11.20
N ARG A 130 -11.78 -9.32 -10.48
CA ARG A 130 -12.43 -9.34 -9.16
C ARG A 130 -11.46 -8.90 -8.07
N ASP A 131 -11.99 -8.62 -6.88
CA ASP A 131 -11.16 -8.26 -5.74
C ASP A 131 -10.37 -9.45 -5.17
N TRP A 132 -10.97 -10.64 -5.14
CA TRP A 132 -10.39 -11.84 -4.52
C TRP A 132 -9.57 -12.67 -5.52
N PRO A 133 -8.38 -13.20 -5.16
CA PRO A 133 -7.58 -14.10 -6.00
C PRO A 133 -8.29 -15.42 -6.29
N GLN A 134 -7.84 -16.19 -7.28
CA GLN A 134 -8.59 -17.33 -7.81
C GLN A 134 -7.93 -18.69 -7.58
N ILE A 135 -6.60 -18.74 -7.48
CA ILE A 135 -5.83 -19.98 -7.57
C ILE A 135 -5.22 -20.31 -6.21
N ILE A 136 -5.85 -21.22 -5.46
CA ILE A 136 -5.36 -21.66 -4.15
C ILE A 136 -4.24 -22.69 -4.36
N LYS A 137 -3.06 -22.47 -3.78
CA LYS A 137 -1.87 -23.34 -3.98
C LYS A 137 -2.08 -24.80 -3.56
N HIS A 138 -2.95 -25.03 -2.57
CA HIS A 138 -3.19 -26.34 -2.00
C HIS A 138 -4.40 -27.06 -2.61
N TYR A 139 -4.97 -26.55 -3.71
CA TYR A 139 -6.16 -27.11 -4.33
C TYR A 139 -6.12 -27.05 -5.86
N GLY A 140 -6.09 -28.24 -6.49
CA GLY A 140 -6.08 -28.39 -7.94
C GLY A 140 -4.74 -28.03 -8.59
N ASP A 141 -4.69 -28.14 -9.90
CA ASP A 141 -3.50 -27.80 -10.68
C ASP A 141 -3.30 -26.28 -10.77
N PRO A 142 -2.04 -25.80 -10.76
CA PRO A 142 -1.74 -24.38 -10.85
C PRO A 142 -2.19 -23.82 -12.21
N LYS A 143 -2.79 -22.62 -12.17
CA LYS A 143 -3.32 -21.92 -13.35
C LYS A 143 -2.73 -20.52 -13.40
N PRO A 144 -2.24 -20.05 -14.57
CA PRO A 144 -1.56 -18.75 -14.71
C PRO A 144 -2.59 -17.61 -14.78
N VAL A 145 -3.19 -17.29 -13.64
CA VAL A 145 -4.18 -16.19 -13.54
C VAL A 145 -3.53 -14.98 -12.90
N PHE A 146 -3.68 -13.82 -13.54
CA PHE A 146 -3.23 -12.55 -13.01
C PHE A 146 -4.29 -11.95 -12.09
N SER A 147 -3.95 -11.65 -10.83
CA SER A 147 -4.82 -10.97 -9.85
C SER A 147 -4.10 -9.79 -9.20
N PHE A 148 -4.77 -8.68 -8.91
CA PHE A 148 -4.06 -7.49 -8.38
C PHE A 148 -3.52 -7.71 -6.95
N SER A 149 -4.14 -8.62 -6.20
CA SER A 149 -3.84 -8.87 -4.79
C SER A 149 -3.97 -10.33 -4.43
N LYS A 150 -3.12 -10.78 -3.50
CA LYS A 150 -3.13 -12.14 -2.95
C LYS A 150 -2.53 -12.23 -1.54
N THR A 151 -2.71 -13.39 -0.91
CA THR A 151 -1.89 -13.86 0.23
C THR A 151 -0.89 -14.91 -0.24
N ASN A 152 -0.06 -15.44 0.67
CA ASN A 152 0.89 -16.51 0.35
C ASN A 152 0.20 -17.83 -0.07
N ASP A 153 -1.09 -17.99 0.23
CA ASP A 153 -1.89 -19.20 -0.05
C ASP A 153 -2.34 -19.30 -1.51
N TYR A 154 -2.12 -18.25 -2.30
CA TYR A 154 -2.57 -18.17 -3.68
C TYR A 154 -1.41 -18.14 -4.67
N ALA A 155 -1.58 -18.84 -5.79
CA ALA A 155 -0.62 -18.92 -6.89
C ALA A 155 -0.87 -17.86 -7.99
N ASP A 156 -1.88 -17.00 -7.84
CA ASP A 156 -2.13 -15.92 -8.78
C ASP A 156 -0.88 -15.05 -8.98
N ILE A 157 -0.66 -14.56 -10.19
CA ILE A 157 0.45 -13.67 -10.53
C ILE A 157 0.02 -12.23 -10.29
N MET A 158 0.73 -11.48 -9.45
CA MET A 158 0.35 -10.10 -9.17
C MET A 158 0.61 -9.17 -10.35
N TYR A 159 -0.34 -8.29 -10.63
CA TYR A 159 -0.17 -7.17 -11.57
C TYR A 159 -0.51 -5.82 -10.92
N PRO A 160 0.03 -4.70 -11.43
CA PRO A 160 -0.36 -3.38 -10.98
C PRO A 160 -1.86 -3.15 -11.20
N ALA A 161 -2.60 -2.92 -10.11
CA ALA A 161 -4.05 -2.80 -10.16
C ALA A 161 -4.53 -1.75 -11.18
N TRP A 162 -5.69 -2.02 -11.79
CA TRP A 162 -6.38 -1.08 -12.70
C TRP A 162 -6.47 0.35 -12.15
N SER A 163 -6.64 0.50 -10.82
CA SER A 163 -6.80 1.80 -10.14
C SER A 163 -5.59 2.74 -10.22
N PHE A 164 -4.44 2.29 -10.74
CA PHE A 164 -3.39 3.23 -11.13
C PHE A 164 -3.82 4.16 -12.28
N TRP A 165 -4.77 3.73 -13.12
CA TRP A 165 -5.34 4.53 -14.20
C TRP A 165 -6.86 4.79 -14.03
N SER A 166 -7.68 3.76 -13.86
CA SER A 166 -9.14 3.86 -13.73
C SER A 166 -9.78 2.64 -13.06
N GLY A 167 -11.10 2.65 -12.83
CA GLY A 167 -11.83 1.47 -12.36
C GLY A 167 -11.68 1.14 -10.88
N GLY A 168 -11.07 2.01 -10.07
CA GLY A 168 -11.12 1.90 -8.62
C GLY A 168 -12.52 2.20 -8.06
N PRO A 169 -12.71 2.15 -6.73
CA PRO A 169 -14.00 2.37 -6.10
C PRO A 169 -14.63 3.71 -6.50
N ALA A 170 -15.89 3.69 -6.95
CA ALA A 170 -16.68 4.88 -7.22
C ALA A 170 -17.34 5.37 -5.92
N ILE A 171 -16.97 6.58 -5.53
CA ILE A 171 -17.43 7.26 -4.31
C ILE A 171 -17.88 8.69 -4.66
N LYS A 172 -18.56 9.41 -3.77
CA LYS A 172 -19.03 10.78 -4.04
C LYS A 172 -17.88 11.71 -4.51
N LEU A 173 -16.69 11.56 -3.93
CA LEU A 173 -15.50 12.34 -4.30
C LEU A 173 -14.84 11.87 -5.61
N HIS A 174 -15.09 10.63 -6.05
CA HIS A 174 -14.55 10.05 -7.28
C HIS A 174 -15.67 9.31 -8.03
N PRO A 175 -16.62 10.04 -8.65
CA PRO A 175 -17.81 9.43 -9.24
C PRO A 175 -17.49 8.50 -10.41
N SER A 176 -16.39 8.74 -11.13
CA SER A 176 -15.88 7.88 -12.21
C SER A 176 -14.98 6.74 -11.71
N GLY A 177 -14.90 6.51 -10.39
CA GLY A 177 -13.97 5.57 -9.78
C GLY A 177 -12.60 6.20 -9.48
N LEU A 178 -12.01 5.79 -8.36
CA LEU A 178 -10.63 6.15 -8.01
C LEU A 178 -9.66 5.67 -9.11
N GLY A 179 -8.83 6.58 -9.60
CA GLY A 179 -7.92 6.32 -10.73
C GLY A 179 -6.84 7.39 -10.81
N ARG A 180 -6.16 7.49 -11.95
CA ARG A 180 -5.24 8.59 -12.28
C ARG A 180 -4.23 8.85 -11.18
N TRP A 181 -3.51 7.81 -10.78
CA TRP A 181 -2.45 7.88 -9.77
C TRP A 181 -1.42 8.97 -10.08
N ASP A 182 -1.15 9.21 -11.36
CA ASP A 182 -0.31 10.30 -11.86
C ASP A 182 -0.77 11.69 -11.37
N SER A 183 -2.08 11.92 -11.38
CA SER A 183 -2.71 13.19 -11.00
C SER A 183 -2.93 13.28 -9.49
N ILE A 184 -3.50 12.23 -8.88
CA ILE A 184 -3.73 12.18 -7.43
C ILE A 184 -2.42 12.31 -6.66
N ARG A 185 -1.33 11.68 -7.12
CA ARG A 185 -0.03 11.81 -6.48
C ARG A 185 0.44 13.27 -6.41
N LYS A 186 0.27 14.04 -7.50
CA LYS A 186 0.64 15.47 -7.53
C LYS A 186 -0.25 16.27 -6.58
N SER A 187 -1.56 15.98 -6.56
CA SER A 187 -2.52 16.63 -5.67
C SER A 187 -2.17 16.45 -4.19
N ILE A 188 -1.95 15.20 -3.76
CA ILE A 188 -1.62 14.87 -2.36
C ILE A 188 -0.26 15.47 -1.95
N LEU A 189 0.75 15.42 -2.83
CA LEU A 189 2.05 16.03 -2.54
C LEU A 189 1.94 17.55 -2.35
N LYS A 190 1.14 18.23 -3.17
CA LYS A 190 0.86 19.67 -3.02
C LYS A 190 0.12 19.95 -1.70
N GLN A 191 -0.87 19.14 -1.32
CA GLN A 191 -1.57 19.31 -0.04
C GLN A 191 -0.63 19.10 1.16
N THR A 192 0.30 18.15 1.05
CA THR A 192 1.26 17.84 2.12
C THR A 192 2.18 19.01 2.45
N GLU A 193 2.50 19.87 1.47
CA GLU A 193 3.31 21.08 1.70
C GLU A 193 2.63 22.05 2.67
N GLN A 194 1.29 22.06 2.73
CA GLN A 194 0.51 22.88 3.68
C GLN A 194 0.48 22.28 5.09
N TRP A 195 0.85 20.99 5.24
CA TRP A 195 0.81 20.27 6.51
C TRP A 195 2.19 19.70 6.88
N PRO A 196 3.18 20.56 7.24
CA PRO A 196 4.44 20.10 7.81
C PRO A 196 4.21 19.23 9.05
N TRP A 197 5.11 18.28 9.32
CA TRP A 197 4.97 17.30 10.42
C TRP A 197 4.58 17.92 11.77
N LYS A 198 5.14 19.09 12.11
CA LYS A 198 4.88 19.79 13.37
C LYS A 198 3.43 20.29 13.49
N GLU A 199 2.83 20.69 12.37
CA GLU A 199 1.47 21.26 12.29
C GLU A 199 0.38 20.18 12.17
N LYS A 200 0.74 18.94 11.82
CA LYS A 200 -0.22 17.86 11.70
C LYS A 200 -0.89 17.56 13.05
N ILE A 201 -2.19 17.27 13.00
CA ILE A 201 -3.02 16.84 14.14
C ILE A 201 -2.46 15.55 14.71
N THR A 202 -2.20 15.55 16.02
CA THR A 202 -1.61 14.40 16.74
C THR A 202 -2.71 13.40 17.14
N LYS A 203 -3.38 12.82 16.14
CA LYS A 203 -4.41 11.79 16.29
C LYS A 203 -4.25 10.67 15.27
N GLY A 204 -4.71 9.47 15.64
CA GLY A 204 -5.01 8.40 14.71
C GLY A 204 -6.15 8.79 13.77
N PHE A 205 -6.03 8.50 12.48
CA PHE A 205 -7.07 8.81 11.51
C PHE A 205 -7.30 7.67 10.52
N PHE A 206 -8.57 7.43 10.24
CA PHE A 206 -9.03 6.49 9.21
C PHE A 206 -10.44 6.89 8.80
N ARG A 207 -10.75 7.06 7.51
CA ARG A 207 -12.13 7.21 7.00
C ARG A 207 -12.40 6.28 5.82
N GLY A 208 -13.34 5.35 5.97
CA GLY A 208 -13.69 4.34 4.97
C GLY A 208 -14.80 3.41 5.44
N SER A 209 -15.28 2.51 4.59
CA SER A 209 -16.41 1.60 4.89
C SER A 209 -15.98 0.29 5.59
N ARG A 210 -16.93 -0.47 6.12
CA ARG A 210 -16.69 -1.73 6.85
C ARG A 210 -16.55 -2.94 5.89
N THR A 211 -15.48 -2.97 5.11
CA THR A 211 -15.19 -4.11 4.19
C THR A 211 -14.43 -5.26 4.86
N SER A 212 -14.06 -5.12 6.13
CA SER A 212 -13.41 -6.13 6.96
C SER A 212 -13.62 -5.77 8.42
N GLU A 213 -13.95 -6.75 9.26
CA GLU A 213 -14.14 -6.56 10.70
C GLU A 213 -12.83 -6.21 11.45
N GLN A 214 -11.66 -6.46 10.83
CA GLN A 214 -10.36 -6.04 11.38
C GLN A 214 -10.22 -4.53 11.57
N ARG A 215 -11.15 -3.74 11.02
CA ARG A 215 -11.23 -2.29 11.20
C ARG A 215 -11.96 -1.89 12.50
N ASP A 216 -12.73 -2.80 13.09
CA ASP A 216 -13.69 -2.49 14.16
C ASP A 216 -13.02 -1.96 15.42
N SER A 217 -11.88 -2.53 15.85
CA SER A 217 -11.21 -2.11 17.07
C SER A 217 -10.78 -0.63 17.02
N LEU A 218 -10.33 -0.13 15.87
CA LEU A 218 -10.00 1.29 15.71
C LEU A 218 -11.25 2.17 15.76
N ILE A 219 -12.37 1.72 15.18
CA ILE A 219 -13.64 2.45 15.21
C ILE A 219 -14.18 2.55 16.65
N LEU A 220 -14.15 1.44 17.39
CA LEU A 220 -14.59 1.40 18.78
C LEU A 220 -13.68 2.26 19.67
N LEU A 221 -12.36 2.19 19.49
CA LEU A 221 -11.41 3.07 20.17
C LEU A 221 -11.70 4.55 19.89
N SER A 222 -12.00 4.93 18.65
CA SER A 222 -12.33 6.32 18.33
C SER A 222 -13.62 6.81 19.01
N ARG A 223 -14.61 5.94 19.18
CA ARG A 223 -15.84 6.27 19.92
C ARG A 223 -15.58 6.44 21.42
N ASN A 224 -14.71 5.60 21.98
CA ASN A 224 -14.38 5.62 23.40
C ASN A 224 -13.41 6.75 23.75
N GLU A 225 -12.42 7.02 22.88
CA GLU A 225 -11.34 7.99 23.09
C GLU A 225 -11.15 8.90 21.85
N PRO A 226 -12.14 9.78 21.54
CA PRO A 226 -12.11 10.64 20.34
C PRO A 226 -10.98 11.69 20.35
N HIS A 227 -10.35 11.91 21.50
CA HIS A 227 -9.16 12.75 21.62
C HIS A 227 -7.89 12.07 21.07
N LEU A 228 -7.87 10.73 21.01
CA LEU A 228 -6.74 9.93 20.54
C LEU A 228 -6.89 9.53 19.07
N VAL A 229 -8.09 9.11 18.67
CA VAL A 229 -8.38 8.59 17.32
C VAL A 229 -9.65 9.23 16.75
N ASP A 230 -9.62 9.59 15.48
CA ASP A 230 -10.74 9.98 14.64
C ASP A 230 -10.96 8.91 13.54
N ALA A 231 -11.84 7.96 13.82
CA ALA A 231 -12.18 6.82 12.98
C ALA A 231 -13.69 6.48 13.08
N ALA A 232 -14.29 6.19 11.94
CA ALA A 232 -15.72 6.05 11.69
C ALA A 232 -15.96 5.36 10.33
N TYR A 233 -17.11 4.71 10.21
CA TYR A 233 -17.46 4.02 8.97
C TYR A 233 -18.23 4.93 8.01
N THR A 234 -17.83 4.92 6.74
CA THR A 234 -18.61 5.48 5.63
C THR A 234 -19.51 4.40 5.02
N LYS A 235 -20.47 4.81 4.18
CA LYS A 235 -21.24 3.86 3.34
C LYS A 235 -20.45 3.42 2.12
N ASN A 236 -20.69 2.19 1.67
CA ASN A 236 -20.28 1.70 0.37
C ASN A 236 -21.52 1.21 -0.41
N GLN A 237 -21.33 0.84 -1.67
CA GLN A 237 -22.42 0.39 -2.55
C GLN A 237 -23.07 -0.93 -2.10
N ALA A 238 -22.43 -1.70 -1.22
CA ALA A 238 -22.90 -2.98 -0.70
C ALA A 238 -23.52 -2.86 0.71
N TRP A 239 -23.77 -1.65 1.20
CA TRP A 239 -24.39 -1.41 2.50
C TRP A 239 -25.79 -2.03 2.57
N LYS A 240 -26.07 -2.79 3.62
CA LYS A 240 -27.34 -3.52 3.82
C LYS A 240 -28.07 -3.10 5.08
N SER A 241 -27.37 -2.74 6.15
CA SER A 241 -27.99 -2.35 7.41
C SER A 241 -27.06 -1.51 8.29
N ASP A 242 -27.59 -0.96 9.38
CA ASP A 242 -26.81 -0.19 10.36
C ASP A 242 -25.68 -1.00 11.01
N LYS A 243 -25.73 -2.33 10.95
CA LYS A 243 -24.61 -3.20 11.37
C LYS A 243 -23.32 -2.90 10.57
N ASP A 244 -23.43 -2.48 9.32
CA ASP A 244 -22.28 -2.15 8.46
C ASP A 244 -21.56 -0.86 8.89
N THR A 245 -22.15 -0.08 9.79
CA THR A 245 -21.52 1.08 10.44
C THR A 245 -21.44 0.90 11.96
N LEU A 246 -21.57 -0.33 12.45
CA LEU A 246 -21.65 -0.67 13.88
C LEU A 246 -22.68 0.21 14.61
N TYR A 247 -23.86 0.34 14.02
CA TYR A 247 -25.03 1.07 14.54
C TYR A 247 -24.83 2.57 14.77
N ALA A 248 -23.80 3.18 14.17
CA ALA A 248 -23.64 4.63 14.13
C ALA A 248 -24.09 5.21 12.78
N PRO A 249 -24.50 6.49 12.72
CA PRO A 249 -24.71 7.18 11.46
C PRO A 249 -23.46 7.09 10.56
N PRO A 250 -23.62 6.88 9.25
CA PRO A 250 -22.49 6.83 8.33
C PRO A 250 -21.80 8.18 8.28
N ALA A 251 -20.47 8.18 8.42
CA ALA A 251 -19.67 9.37 8.24
C ALA A 251 -19.55 9.74 6.75
N ASP A 252 -19.34 11.03 6.50
CA ASP A 252 -19.02 11.53 5.17
C ASP A 252 -17.67 11.02 4.67
N GLU A 253 -17.53 10.97 3.35
CA GLU A 253 -16.26 10.72 2.70
C GLU A 253 -15.31 11.91 2.94
N ILE A 254 -14.03 11.60 3.16
CA ILE A 254 -12.96 12.60 3.29
C ILE A 254 -11.95 12.35 2.18
N SER A 255 -11.51 13.42 1.52
CA SER A 255 -10.56 13.36 0.41
C SER A 255 -9.23 12.78 0.87
N LEU A 256 -8.46 12.18 -0.04
CA LEU A 256 -7.16 11.62 0.29
C LEU A 256 -6.15 12.72 0.65
N GLU A 257 -6.33 13.92 0.09
CA GLU A 257 -5.63 15.14 0.42
C GLU A 257 -5.87 15.55 1.88
N ASP A 258 -7.12 15.55 2.33
CA ASP A 258 -7.48 15.95 3.70
C ASP A 258 -7.02 14.96 4.76
N HIS A 259 -6.62 13.73 4.40
CA HIS A 259 -5.94 12.84 5.34
C HIS A 259 -4.59 13.43 5.78
N CYS A 260 -3.95 14.26 4.95
CA CYS A 260 -2.59 14.74 5.22
C CYS A 260 -2.49 15.69 6.41
N GLN A 261 -3.60 16.21 6.93
CA GLN A 261 -3.59 17.00 8.15
C GLN A 261 -3.33 16.15 9.42
N TYR A 262 -3.42 14.82 9.37
CA TYR A 262 -3.24 13.95 10.53
C TYR A 262 -1.85 13.28 10.55
N LYS A 263 -1.24 13.13 11.74
CA LYS A 263 0.07 12.49 11.92
C LYS A 263 0.05 10.99 11.70
N TYR A 264 -1.02 10.30 12.11
CA TYR A 264 -1.05 8.85 12.21
C TYR A 264 -2.18 8.29 11.33
N LEU A 265 -1.83 7.69 10.19
CA LEU A 265 -2.81 7.23 9.20
C LEU A 265 -2.90 5.71 9.21
N PHE A 266 -4.09 5.17 9.43
CA PHE A 266 -4.29 3.73 9.47
C PHE A 266 -4.68 3.15 8.11
N ASN A 267 -4.04 2.04 7.74
CA ASN A 267 -4.39 1.21 6.61
C ASN A 267 -4.79 -0.20 7.07
N PHE A 268 -5.86 -0.71 6.48
CA PHE A 268 -6.38 -2.05 6.70
C PHE A 268 -6.64 -2.71 5.36
N ARG A 269 -6.60 -4.04 5.32
CA ARG A 269 -7.21 -4.80 4.24
C ARG A 269 -8.73 -4.56 4.14
N GLY A 270 -9.30 -4.82 2.98
CA GLY A 270 -10.74 -4.86 2.74
C GLY A 270 -11.14 -6.29 2.40
N VAL A 271 -11.79 -6.45 1.25
CA VAL A 271 -11.98 -7.77 0.61
C VAL A 271 -10.60 -8.39 0.32
N ALA A 272 -9.68 -7.61 -0.24
CA ALA A 272 -8.27 -7.98 -0.42
C ALA A 272 -7.36 -6.83 0.07
N ALA A 273 -6.18 -6.63 -0.52
CA ALA A 273 -5.39 -5.42 -0.27
C ALA A 273 -6.18 -4.15 -0.63
N SER A 274 -5.87 -3.05 0.05
CA SER A 274 -6.63 -1.80 -0.05
C SER A 274 -5.82 -0.73 -0.78
N PHE A 275 -6.41 -0.17 -1.84
CA PHE A 275 -5.81 0.91 -2.61
C PHE A 275 -5.47 2.15 -1.78
N ARG A 276 -6.03 2.31 -0.58
CA ARG A 276 -5.69 3.39 0.37
C ARG A 276 -4.19 3.43 0.67
N PHE A 277 -3.52 2.28 0.80
CA PHE A 277 -2.19 2.19 1.37
C PHE A 277 -1.16 3.11 0.69
N LYS A 278 -1.08 3.05 -0.65
CA LYS A 278 -0.14 3.86 -1.43
C LYS A 278 -0.33 5.38 -1.26
N HIS A 279 -1.56 5.83 -1.03
CA HIS A 279 -1.88 7.26 -0.91
C HIS A 279 -1.39 7.84 0.42
N LEU A 280 -1.48 7.07 1.52
CA LEU A 280 -1.15 7.57 2.86
C LEU A 280 0.31 8.01 3.00
N PHE A 281 1.23 7.32 2.32
CA PHE A 281 2.66 7.66 2.37
C PHE A 281 2.99 9.01 1.75
N LEU A 282 2.21 9.43 0.75
CA LEU A 282 2.41 10.74 0.10
C LEU A 282 2.13 11.90 1.06
N CYS A 283 1.30 11.68 2.09
CA CYS A 283 1.01 12.68 3.11
C CYS A 283 2.19 13.03 4.02
N LYS A 284 3.32 12.30 3.94
CA LYS A 284 4.43 12.36 4.92
C LYS A 284 3.93 12.24 6.38
N SER A 285 2.87 11.46 6.55
CA SER A 285 2.33 11.03 7.84
C SER A 285 2.90 9.66 8.19
N LEU A 286 2.89 9.29 9.46
CA LEU A 286 3.28 7.96 9.90
C LEU A 286 2.14 6.99 9.59
N VAL A 287 2.42 5.99 8.76
CA VAL A 287 1.43 4.99 8.36
C VAL A 287 1.45 3.82 9.34
N PHE A 288 0.28 3.45 9.84
CA PHE A 288 0.03 2.23 10.61
C PHE A 288 -0.64 1.22 9.69
N HIS A 289 0.01 0.09 9.43
CA HIS A 289 -0.55 -0.96 8.56
C HIS A 289 -0.96 -2.16 9.40
N VAL A 290 -2.26 -2.45 9.39
CA VAL A 290 -2.85 -3.58 10.11
C VAL A 290 -2.90 -4.82 9.22
N GLY A 291 -2.27 -5.90 9.70
CA GLY A 291 -2.10 -7.16 8.96
C GLY A 291 -0.92 -7.16 7.99
N GLU A 292 -0.48 -8.36 7.60
CA GLU A 292 0.64 -8.57 6.66
C GLU A 292 0.35 -9.57 5.52
N ASP A 293 -0.81 -10.23 5.54
CA ASP A 293 -1.13 -11.30 4.59
C ASP A 293 -1.42 -10.78 3.18
N TRP A 294 -2.28 -9.76 3.09
CA TRP A 294 -2.80 -9.23 1.82
C TRP A 294 -1.82 -8.26 1.18
N LYS A 295 -1.40 -8.57 -0.04
CA LYS A 295 -0.35 -7.84 -0.76
C LYS A 295 -0.86 -7.28 -2.08
N GLU A 296 -0.31 -6.14 -2.49
CA GLU A 296 -0.20 -5.73 -3.91
C GLU A 296 1.27 -5.86 -4.33
N PHE A 297 1.56 -5.78 -5.64
CA PHE A 297 2.91 -6.02 -6.19
C PHE A 297 4.05 -5.20 -5.55
N PHE A 298 3.78 -4.01 -4.99
CA PHE A 298 4.80 -3.17 -4.39
C PHE A 298 5.00 -3.41 -2.88
N TYR A 299 4.14 -4.20 -2.23
CA TYR A 299 4.10 -4.31 -0.76
C TYR A 299 5.39 -4.89 -0.18
N GLN A 300 6.05 -5.82 -0.88
CA GLN A 300 7.25 -6.45 -0.33
C GLN A 300 8.44 -5.49 -0.16
N PHE A 301 8.41 -4.34 -0.83
CA PHE A 301 9.42 -3.29 -0.68
C PHE A 301 9.08 -2.32 0.45
N MET A 302 7.83 -2.34 0.91
CA MET A 302 7.40 -1.64 2.10
C MET A 302 7.80 -2.49 3.31
N LYS A 303 8.95 -2.16 3.90
CA LYS A 303 9.47 -2.84 5.08
C LYS A 303 8.84 -2.32 6.40
N PRO A 304 8.31 -3.20 7.28
CA PRO A 304 7.79 -2.82 8.58
C PRO A 304 8.89 -2.22 9.47
N TRP A 305 8.52 -1.29 10.35
CA TRP A 305 9.40 -0.51 11.24
C TRP A 305 10.41 0.41 10.53
N TYR A 306 10.55 0.29 9.21
CA TYR A 306 11.34 1.20 8.38
C TYR A 306 10.45 2.22 7.66
N HIS A 307 9.45 1.77 6.90
CA HIS A 307 8.54 2.67 6.17
C HIS A 307 7.21 2.91 6.89
N TYR A 308 6.74 1.95 7.68
CA TYR A 308 5.45 2.01 8.39
C TYR A 308 5.50 1.25 9.71
N VAL A 309 4.52 1.49 10.59
CA VAL A 309 4.33 0.75 11.84
C VAL A 309 3.40 -0.45 11.58
N PRO A 310 3.86 -1.70 11.71
CA PRO A 310 2.98 -2.87 11.58
C PRO A 310 2.13 -3.05 12.84
N ILE A 311 0.87 -3.40 12.64
CA ILE A 311 -0.08 -3.70 13.72
C ILE A 311 -0.69 -5.09 13.48
N ASN A 312 -0.81 -5.85 14.56
CA ASN A 312 -1.40 -7.19 14.52
C ASN A 312 -2.87 -7.07 14.04
N PRO A 313 -3.34 -7.93 13.10
CA PRO A 313 -4.73 -7.89 12.63
C PRO A 313 -5.77 -8.13 13.72
N ASN A 314 -5.39 -8.74 14.84
CA ASN A 314 -6.24 -9.00 16.01
C ASN A 314 -5.96 -8.02 17.16
N ALA A 315 -5.29 -6.89 16.90
CA ALA A 315 -5.00 -5.88 17.92
C ALA A 315 -6.29 -5.33 18.54
N SER A 316 -6.34 -5.35 19.86
CA SER A 316 -7.41 -4.77 20.66
C SER A 316 -7.31 -3.25 20.72
N GLU A 317 -8.33 -2.57 21.25
CA GLU A 317 -8.28 -1.13 21.53
C GLU A 317 -7.07 -0.76 22.41
N LYS A 318 -6.71 -1.63 23.36
CA LYS A 318 -5.57 -1.45 24.26
C LYS A 318 -4.22 -1.56 23.55
N ASP A 319 -4.11 -2.40 22.52
CA ASP A 319 -2.86 -2.57 21.77
C ASP A 319 -2.62 -1.41 20.79
N ILE A 320 -3.71 -0.77 20.33
CA ILE A 320 -3.65 0.39 19.42
C ILE A 320 -3.33 1.69 20.18
N LYS A 321 -3.77 1.79 21.43
CA LYS A 321 -3.56 2.94 22.32
C LYS A 321 -2.10 3.09 22.76
#